data_AF-D6PJI9-F1
#
_entry.id   AF-D6PJI9-F1
#
_cell.length_a   1.000
_cell.length_b   1.000
_cell.length_c   1.000
_cell.angle_alpha   90.00
_cell.angle_beta   90.00
_cell.angle_gamma   90.00
#
_symmetry.space_group_name_H-M   'P 1'
#
loop_
_entity.id
_entity.type
_entity.pdbx_description
1 polymer ?
#
loop_
_entity_poly.entity_id
_entity_poly.type
_entity_poly.pdbx_seq_one_letter_code
_entity_poly.pdbx_strand_id
1 'polypeptide(L)'
;MKNFSIAKSRRLRSTPYTSRIEKQGVTAYTVYNHMLLPAAFGSIEDSYEHLKKDVQVWDVAAERQVEIQGKDSAKLVQLMTCRDLSKSKIGRCYYCPIIDGEGNLVNDPVILKLAEDKWWISIADSDVIFFAKGLASGYNFDVKIVEPIVDIIAVQGPKSFDLMEKVFGKIIKELKFLGLVILTLKDHNI
;
A
#
# COMPACT_ATOMS: atom_id res chain seq x y z
N MET A 1 -10.84 20.23 26.00
CA MET A 1 -10.47 18.80 25.97
C MET A 1 -9.03 18.68 25.51
N LYS A 2 -8.22 17.75 26.07
CA LYS A 2 -6.82 17.55 25.66
C LYS A 2 -6.71 16.78 24.34
N ASN A 3 -7.69 15.93 24.03
CA ASN A 3 -7.80 15.16 22.79
C ASN A 3 -9.25 15.18 22.29
N PHE A 4 -9.44 14.92 20.99
CA PHE A 4 -10.76 14.83 20.35
C PHE A 4 -10.97 13.40 19.83
N SER A 5 -12.21 12.92 19.87
CA SER A 5 -12.57 11.62 19.31
C SER A 5 -12.74 11.70 17.78
N ILE A 6 -12.40 10.62 17.09
CA ILE A 6 -12.70 10.46 15.66
C ILE A 6 -14.14 9.97 15.48
N ALA A 7 -14.93 10.69 14.69
CA ALA A 7 -16.32 10.33 14.40
C ALA A 7 -16.38 9.32 13.24
N LYS A 8 -16.49 8.02 13.56
CA LYS A 8 -16.58 6.95 12.56
C LYS A 8 -17.82 7.12 11.67
N SER A 9 -17.68 6.76 10.40
CA SER A 9 -18.76 6.75 9.41
C SER A 9 -18.40 5.85 8.24
N ARG A 10 -19.35 5.58 7.34
CA ARG A 10 -19.04 4.85 6.10
C ARG A 10 -18.00 5.57 5.22
N ARG A 11 -17.94 6.90 5.28
CA ARG A 11 -16.96 7.72 4.53
C ARG A 11 -15.56 7.60 5.11
N LEU A 12 -15.44 7.47 6.43
CA LEU A 12 -14.19 7.12 7.11
C LEU A 12 -14.09 5.61 7.21
N ARG A 13 -13.71 4.98 6.09
CA ARG A 13 -13.77 3.54 5.89
C ARG A 13 -13.03 2.81 7.02
N SER A 14 -13.67 1.79 7.58
CA SER A 14 -12.97 0.79 8.37
C SER A 14 -12.24 -0.21 7.45
N THR A 15 -11.37 -1.01 8.04
CA THR A 15 -10.54 -2.01 7.38
C THR A 15 -11.01 -3.42 7.76
N PRO A 16 -10.60 -4.48 7.04
CA PRO A 16 -10.81 -5.86 7.47
C PRO A 16 -10.22 -6.19 8.86
N TYR A 17 -9.26 -5.36 9.32
CA TYR A 17 -8.51 -5.56 10.55
C TYR A 17 -9.02 -4.71 11.72
N THR A 18 -9.92 -3.74 11.48
CA THR A 18 -10.38 -2.75 12.48
C THR A 18 -10.87 -3.39 13.78
N SER A 19 -11.75 -4.38 13.70
CA SER A 19 -12.28 -5.05 14.90
C SER A 19 -11.22 -5.84 15.69
N ARG A 20 -10.11 -6.21 15.06
CA ARG A 20 -9.00 -6.94 15.70
C ARG A 20 -8.09 -5.96 16.42
N ILE A 21 -7.65 -4.90 15.73
CA ILE A 21 -6.76 -3.89 16.32
C ILE A 21 -7.40 -3.13 17.49
N GLU A 22 -8.73 -2.95 17.45
CA GLU A 22 -9.49 -2.38 18.57
C GLU A 22 -9.48 -3.25 19.82
N LYS A 23 -9.47 -4.57 19.64
CA LYS A 23 -9.31 -5.53 20.74
C LYS A 23 -7.84 -5.68 21.19
N GLN A 24 -6.90 -5.22 20.37
CA GLN A 24 -5.45 -5.31 20.63
C GLN A 24 -4.86 -3.99 21.18
N GLY A 25 -5.71 -3.00 21.48
CA GLY A 25 -5.29 -1.81 22.22
C GLY A 25 -4.85 -0.63 21.36
N VAL A 26 -5.37 -0.47 20.14
CA VAL A 26 -5.21 0.79 19.40
C VAL A 26 -5.76 1.97 20.22
N THR A 27 -5.00 3.06 20.32
CA THR A 27 -5.36 4.22 21.14
C THR A 27 -5.60 5.48 20.33
N ALA A 28 -5.10 5.55 19.10
CA ALA A 28 -5.32 6.69 18.21
C ALA A 28 -5.42 6.23 16.75
N TYR A 29 -6.21 6.97 15.96
CA TYR A 29 -6.33 6.82 14.51
C TYR A 29 -5.96 8.13 13.83
N THR A 30 -5.31 8.00 12.67
CA THR A 30 -5.36 9.02 11.63
C THR A 30 -6.35 8.60 10.54
N VAL A 31 -6.60 9.49 9.58
CA VAL A 31 -7.34 9.18 8.36
C VAL A 31 -6.35 9.30 7.21
N TYR A 32 -6.32 8.28 6.36
CA TYR A 32 -5.45 8.20 5.20
C TYR A 32 -6.24 7.57 4.06
N ASN A 33 -6.26 8.20 2.88
CA ASN A 33 -7.08 7.83 1.74
C ASN A 33 -8.52 7.51 2.14
N HIS A 34 -9.19 8.40 2.89
CA HIS A 34 -10.58 8.20 3.35
C HIS A 34 -10.80 6.90 4.16
N MET A 35 -9.76 6.38 4.81
CA MET A 35 -9.77 5.12 5.57
C MET A 35 -9.06 5.30 6.91
N LEU A 36 -9.47 4.55 7.93
CA LEU A 36 -8.82 4.55 9.22
C LEU A 36 -7.43 3.90 9.11
N LEU A 37 -6.43 4.59 9.65
CA LEU A 37 -5.07 4.06 9.81
C LEU A 37 -4.65 4.21 11.28
N PRO A 38 -4.18 3.15 11.96
CA PRO A 38 -3.73 3.24 13.35
C PRO A 38 -2.58 4.22 13.48
N ALA A 39 -2.68 5.16 14.43
CA ALA A 39 -1.64 6.15 14.70
C ALA A 39 -0.86 5.85 15.98
N ALA A 40 -1.44 5.10 16.93
CA ALA A 40 -0.76 4.67 18.15
C ALA A 40 -1.41 3.45 18.79
N PHE A 41 -0.59 2.65 19.48
CA PHE A 41 -0.97 1.59 20.41
C PHE A 41 -0.33 1.89 21.77
N GLY A 42 -0.76 2.99 22.42
CA GLY A 42 -0.13 3.51 23.64
C GLY A 42 1.05 4.46 23.35
N SER A 43 2.20 4.21 23.98
CA SER A 43 3.42 5.03 23.85
C SER A 43 4.07 4.85 22.47
N ILE A 44 4.38 5.96 21.80
CA ILE A 44 5.08 5.95 20.50
C ILE A 44 6.52 5.47 20.68
N GLU A 45 7.19 5.86 21.77
CA GLU A 45 8.57 5.46 22.07
C GLU A 45 8.68 3.95 22.32
N ASP A 46 7.76 3.38 23.10
CA ASP A 46 7.73 1.94 23.36
C ASP A 46 7.44 1.16 22.07
N SER A 47 6.53 1.68 21.23
CA SER A 47 6.22 1.10 19.92
C SER A 47 7.44 1.11 18.99
N TYR A 48 8.21 2.20 19.01
CA TYR A 48 9.46 2.34 18.26
C TYR A 48 10.54 1.36 18.75
N GLU A 49 10.75 1.28 20.07
CA GLU A 49 11.75 0.38 20.65
C GLU A 49 11.41 -1.09 20.35
N HIS A 50 10.13 -1.46 20.47
CA HIS A 50 9.66 -2.80 20.11
C HIS A 50 9.83 -3.06 18.60
N LEU A 51 9.45 -2.12 17.72
CA LEU A 51 9.60 -2.27 16.28
C LEU A 51 11.06 -2.56 15.88
N LYS A 52 12.02 -1.90 16.53
CA LYS A 52 13.45 -2.07 16.24
C LYS A 52 14.06 -3.36 16.77
N LYS A 53 13.41 -4.03 17.74
CA LYS A 53 13.94 -5.24 18.42
C LYS A 53 13.17 -6.51 18.08
N ASP A 54 11.90 -6.39 17.74
CA ASP A 54 10.96 -7.50 17.64
C ASP A 54 10.26 -7.56 16.26
N VAL A 55 8.98 -7.91 16.23
CA VAL A 55 8.15 -7.95 15.02
C VAL A 55 6.79 -7.37 15.31
N GLN A 56 6.27 -6.55 14.41
CA GLN A 56 4.92 -5.98 14.49
C GLN A 56 4.12 -6.34 13.24
N VAL A 57 2.80 -6.46 13.41
CA VAL A 57 1.85 -6.68 12.33
C VAL A 57 0.96 -5.45 12.24
N TRP A 58 0.94 -4.77 11.10
CA TRP A 58 0.25 -3.50 10.93
C TRP A 58 -0.93 -3.62 9.99
N ASP A 59 -2.04 -3.04 10.41
CA ASP A 59 -3.12 -2.64 9.51
C ASP A 59 -2.67 -1.37 8.77
N VAL A 60 -2.27 -1.54 7.52
CA VAL A 60 -1.96 -0.46 6.58
C VAL A 60 -2.87 -0.54 5.37
N ALA A 61 -4.11 -1.02 5.55
CA ALA A 61 -5.08 -1.15 4.45
C ALA A 61 -5.38 0.19 3.79
N ALA A 62 -5.15 1.31 4.48
CA ALA A 62 -5.29 2.66 3.96
C ALA A 62 -4.26 3.01 2.86
N GLU A 63 -3.19 2.24 2.69
CA GLU A 63 -2.30 2.28 1.51
C GLU A 63 -3.03 1.64 0.31
N ARG A 64 -3.94 2.42 -0.29
CA ARG A 64 -4.84 1.92 -1.35
C ARG A 64 -4.07 1.63 -2.62
N GLN A 65 -4.68 0.84 -3.49
CA GLN A 65 -4.12 0.53 -4.80
C GLN A 65 -4.90 1.27 -5.88
N VAL A 66 -4.19 1.85 -6.84
CA VAL A 66 -4.77 2.19 -8.14
C VAL A 66 -4.31 1.12 -9.12
N GLU A 67 -5.25 0.29 -9.58
CA GLU A 67 -4.98 -0.69 -10.64
C GLU A 67 -5.18 -0.03 -11.99
N ILE A 68 -4.14 -0.07 -12.82
CA ILE A 68 -4.17 0.39 -14.21
C ILE A 68 -3.84 -0.80 -15.09
N GLN A 69 -4.80 -1.20 -15.94
CA GLN A 69 -4.69 -2.33 -16.84
C GLN A 69 -5.05 -1.95 -18.27
N GLY A 70 -4.41 -2.55 -19.27
CA GLY A 70 -4.76 -2.37 -20.69
C GLY A 70 -3.57 -1.95 -21.54
N LYS A 71 -3.85 -1.71 -22.82
CA LYS A 71 -2.84 -1.52 -23.87
C LYS A 71 -1.93 -0.31 -23.61
N ASP A 72 -2.49 0.77 -23.07
CA ASP A 72 -1.73 1.99 -22.78
C ASP A 72 -1.35 2.15 -21.30
N SER A 73 -1.52 1.10 -20.48
CA SER A 73 -1.30 1.16 -19.02
C SER A 73 0.12 1.57 -18.65
N ALA A 74 1.13 0.96 -19.27
CA ALA A 74 2.54 1.29 -19.04
C ALA A 74 2.88 2.74 -19.43
N LYS A 75 2.26 3.26 -20.51
CA LYS A 75 2.45 4.65 -20.94
C LYS A 75 1.85 5.62 -19.94
N LEU A 76 0.61 5.36 -19.48
CA LEU A 76 -0.05 6.19 -18.48
C LEU A 76 0.73 6.18 -17.15
N VAL A 77 1.19 5.02 -16.70
CA VAL A 77 2.02 4.91 -15.49
C VAL A 77 3.31 5.72 -15.62
N GLN A 78 4.03 5.58 -16.74
CA GLN A 78 5.24 6.37 -16.99
C GLN A 78 4.97 7.87 -17.11
N LEU A 79 3.84 8.27 -17.72
CA LEU A 79 3.46 9.68 -17.87
C LEU A 79 3.33 10.39 -16.51
N MET A 80 2.82 9.67 -15.50
CA MET A 80 2.58 10.24 -14.17
C MET A 80 3.86 10.44 -13.35
N THR A 81 4.93 9.68 -13.60
CA THR A 81 6.13 9.69 -12.74
C THR A 81 7.39 10.15 -13.46
N CYS A 82 8.23 10.90 -12.76
CA CYS A 82 9.55 11.30 -13.25
C CYS A 82 10.60 10.17 -13.19
N ARG A 83 10.30 9.04 -12.55
CA ARG A 83 11.20 7.87 -12.51
C ARG A 83 11.10 7.09 -13.81
N ASP A 84 12.25 6.78 -14.42
CA ASP A 84 12.31 5.93 -15.63
C ASP A 84 11.94 4.47 -15.31
N LEU A 85 10.86 3.98 -15.93
CA LEU A 85 10.34 2.63 -15.84
C LEU A 85 10.52 1.82 -17.13
N SER A 86 11.26 2.33 -18.13
CA SER A 86 11.50 1.64 -19.41
C SER A 86 12.15 0.26 -19.25
N LYS A 87 12.95 0.07 -18.19
CA LYS A 87 13.63 -1.20 -17.84
C LYS A 87 12.96 -1.93 -16.68
N SER A 88 11.72 -1.56 -16.34
CA SER A 88 10.96 -2.20 -15.27
C SER A 88 10.65 -3.66 -15.58
N LYS A 89 10.71 -4.51 -14.56
CA LYS A 89 10.51 -5.97 -14.67
C LYS A 89 9.29 -6.40 -13.87
N ILE A 90 8.55 -7.38 -14.38
CA ILE A 90 7.47 -8.03 -13.66
C ILE A 90 7.99 -8.60 -12.33
N GLY A 91 7.20 -8.51 -11.27
CA GLY A 91 7.58 -8.98 -9.94
C GLY A 91 8.52 -8.05 -9.20
N ARG A 92 8.59 -6.76 -9.61
CA ARG A 92 9.39 -5.73 -8.94
C ARG A 92 8.55 -4.52 -8.59
N CYS A 93 8.99 -3.85 -7.53
CA CYS A 93 8.40 -2.63 -7.00
C CYS A 93 9.36 -1.45 -7.19
N TYR A 94 8.80 -0.26 -7.40
CA TYR A 94 9.54 0.96 -7.70
C TYR A 94 8.91 2.14 -6.95
N TYR A 95 9.67 2.82 -6.10
CA TYR A 95 9.26 4.10 -5.53
C TYR A 95 9.26 5.19 -6.61
N CYS A 96 8.11 5.77 -6.93
CA CYS A 96 7.90 6.54 -8.14
C CYS A 96 7.18 7.85 -7.81
N PRO A 97 7.90 8.96 -7.58
CA PRO A 97 7.27 10.26 -7.38
C PRO A 97 6.36 10.59 -8.56
N ILE A 98 5.07 10.84 -8.28
CA ILE A 98 4.09 11.32 -9.24
C ILE A 98 4.07 12.83 -9.17
N ILE A 99 4.13 13.46 -10.34
CA ILE A 99 4.13 14.92 -10.48
C ILE A 99 2.97 15.41 -11.34
N ASP A 100 2.61 16.68 -11.18
CA ASP A 100 1.65 17.38 -12.03
C ASP A 100 2.32 18.06 -13.24
N GLY A 101 1.53 18.86 -13.98
CA GLY A 101 2.01 19.59 -15.16
C GLY A 101 3.02 20.70 -14.87
N GLU A 102 3.20 21.10 -13.61
CA GLU A 102 4.19 22.08 -13.17
C GLU A 102 5.43 21.40 -12.55
N GLY A 103 5.43 20.07 -12.45
CA GLY A 103 6.49 19.30 -11.80
C GLY A 103 6.38 19.24 -10.28
N ASN A 104 5.27 19.69 -9.69
CA ASN A 104 5.02 19.59 -8.26
C ASN A 104 4.54 18.18 -7.89
N LEU A 105 4.81 17.75 -6.66
CA LEU A 105 4.43 16.42 -6.18
C LEU A 105 2.91 16.30 -6.01
N VAL A 106 2.34 15.25 -6.60
CA VAL A 106 0.96 14.81 -6.38
C VAL A 106 0.91 13.69 -5.34
N ASN A 107 1.85 12.75 -5.41
CA ASN A 107 1.93 11.56 -4.55
C ASN A 107 3.33 10.91 -4.69
N ASP A 108 3.75 10.11 -3.71
CA ASP A 108 5.03 9.40 -3.70
C ASP A 108 4.85 7.87 -3.57
N PRO A 109 4.16 7.22 -4.52
CA PRO A 109 3.76 5.82 -4.40
C PRO A 109 4.91 4.82 -4.59
N VAL A 110 4.62 3.57 -4.21
CA VAL A 110 5.34 2.39 -4.69
C VAL A 110 4.54 1.74 -5.82
N ILE A 111 5.12 1.65 -7.01
CA ILE A 111 4.51 1.04 -8.20
C ILE A 111 4.99 -0.40 -8.33
N LEU A 112 4.04 -1.33 -8.49
CA LEU A 112 4.27 -2.76 -8.67
C LEU A 112 3.94 -3.15 -10.12
N LYS A 113 4.90 -3.75 -10.82
CA LYS A 113 4.67 -4.31 -12.17
C LYS A 113 4.21 -5.76 -12.05
N LEU A 114 2.92 -6.00 -12.25
CA LEU A 114 2.29 -7.32 -12.10
C LEU A 114 2.31 -8.13 -13.41
N ALA A 115 2.13 -7.44 -14.53
CA ALA A 115 2.26 -7.95 -15.88
C ALA A 115 2.76 -6.81 -16.79
N GLU A 116 2.97 -7.06 -18.08
CA GLU A 116 3.31 -5.99 -19.03
C GLU A 116 2.20 -4.95 -19.15
N ASP A 117 0.95 -5.39 -19.05
CA ASP A 117 -0.26 -4.58 -19.23
C ASP A 117 -1.03 -4.36 -17.93
N LYS A 118 -0.44 -4.68 -16.76
CA LYS A 118 -1.11 -4.58 -15.45
C LYS A 118 -0.19 -4.06 -14.35
N TRP A 119 -0.62 -2.97 -13.72
CA TRP A 119 0.13 -2.23 -12.73
C TRP A 119 -0.71 -1.95 -11.49
N TRP A 120 -0.10 -2.03 -10.31
CA TRP A 120 -0.64 -1.45 -9.10
C TRP A 120 0.21 -0.26 -8.67
N ILE A 121 -0.45 0.82 -8.30
CA ILE A 121 0.17 1.99 -7.68
C ILE A 121 -0.26 1.99 -6.22
N SER A 122 0.66 1.70 -5.31
CA SER A 122 0.44 1.75 -3.87
C SER A 122 0.66 3.15 -3.36
N ILE A 123 -0.43 3.87 -3.10
CA ILE A 123 -0.44 5.33 -3.02
C ILE A 123 -0.24 5.85 -1.60
N ALA A 124 0.33 7.04 -1.54
CA ALA A 124 0.27 7.90 -0.38
C ALA A 124 -1.12 8.58 -0.22
N ASP A 125 -1.27 9.62 0.60
CA ASP A 125 -2.57 10.24 0.95
C ASP A 125 -3.07 11.28 -0.07
N SER A 126 -3.34 10.85 -1.29
CA SER A 126 -4.05 11.66 -2.28
C SER A 126 -4.74 10.78 -3.32
N ASP A 127 -5.84 11.27 -3.91
CA ASP A 127 -6.68 10.47 -4.80
C ASP A 127 -6.08 10.33 -6.22
N VAL A 128 -4.93 9.65 -6.34
CA VAL A 128 -4.23 9.35 -7.61
C VAL A 128 -5.15 8.66 -8.63
N ILE A 129 -6.17 7.93 -8.16
CA ILE A 129 -7.16 7.29 -9.04
C ILE A 129 -7.89 8.31 -9.93
N PHE A 130 -8.23 9.49 -9.40
CA PHE A 130 -8.90 10.53 -10.19
C PHE A 130 -7.92 11.25 -11.10
N PHE A 131 -6.67 11.44 -10.67
CA PHE A 131 -5.60 11.97 -11.51
C PHE A 131 -5.36 11.05 -12.74
N ALA A 132 -5.21 9.76 -12.51
CA ALA A 132 -5.04 8.77 -13.57
C ALA A 132 -6.24 8.71 -14.53
N LYS A 133 -7.48 8.81 -14.01
CA LYS A 133 -8.71 8.87 -14.84
C LYS A 133 -8.77 10.14 -15.69
N GLY A 134 -8.41 11.29 -15.12
CA GLY A 134 -8.34 12.56 -15.84
C GLY A 134 -7.34 12.50 -16.99
N LEU A 135 -6.11 12.04 -16.72
CA LEU A 135 -5.08 11.86 -17.72
C LEU A 135 -5.50 10.84 -18.81
N ALA A 136 -6.01 9.67 -18.42
CA ALA A 136 -6.46 8.67 -19.37
C ALA A 136 -7.53 9.20 -20.33
N SER A 137 -8.50 9.96 -19.80
CA SER A 137 -9.52 10.61 -20.63
C SER A 137 -8.92 11.68 -21.55
N GLY A 138 -8.05 12.54 -21.04
CA GLY A 138 -7.47 13.65 -21.81
C GLY A 138 -6.53 13.19 -22.93
N TYR A 139 -5.78 12.11 -22.71
CA TYR A 139 -4.89 11.50 -23.71
C TYR A 139 -5.54 10.40 -24.55
N ASN A 140 -6.82 10.10 -24.31
CA ASN A 140 -7.59 9.05 -24.99
C ASN A 140 -6.88 7.67 -24.94
N PHE A 141 -6.39 7.28 -23.76
CA PHE A 141 -5.71 6.00 -23.54
C PHE A 141 -6.69 4.83 -23.40
N ASP A 142 -6.32 3.68 -23.98
CA ASP A 142 -7.05 2.42 -23.83
C ASP A 142 -6.61 1.70 -22.54
N VAL A 143 -7.26 2.08 -21.43
CA VAL A 143 -6.99 1.55 -20.08
C VAL A 143 -8.26 1.39 -19.24
N LYS A 144 -8.24 0.39 -18.37
CA LYS A 144 -9.16 0.23 -17.24
C LYS A 144 -8.46 0.69 -15.97
N ILE A 145 -9.12 1.59 -15.22
CA ILE A 145 -8.61 2.14 -13.95
C ILE A 145 -9.63 1.88 -12.84
N VAL A 146 -9.23 1.14 -11.81
CA VAL A 146 -10.08 0.78 -10.66
C VAL A 146 -9.29 0.85 -9.34
N GLU A 147 -9.99 1.04 -8.23
CA GLU A 147 -9.46 0.67 -6.90
C GLU A 147 -9.84 -0.80 -6.67
N PRO A 148 -8.89 -1.76 -6.72
CA PRO A 148 -9.19 -3.15 -6.46
C PRO A 148 -9.46 -3.38 -4.96
N ILE A 149 -10.13 -4.48 -4.62
CA ILE A 149 -10.29 -4.91 -3.24
C ILE A 149 -8.97 -5.52 -2.76
N VAL A 150 -8.09 -4.67 -2.25
CA VAL A 150 -6.78 -5.02 -1.70
C VAL A 150 -6.60 -4.25 -0.40
N ASP A 151 -6.28 -4.95 0.68
CA ASP A 151 -6.11 -4.39 2.02
C ASP A 151 -4.79 -4.88 2.60
N ILE A 152 -3.75 -4.05 2.50
CA ILE A 152 -2.38 -4.42 2.86
C ILE A 152 -2.28 -4.68 4.37
N ILE A 153 -1.59 -5.77 4.71
CA ILE A 153 -1.10 -6.07 6.05
C ILE A 153 0.42 -6.12 6.01
N ALA A 154 1.08 -5.34 6.86
CA ALA A 154 2.54 -5.29 6.91
C ALA A 154 3.07 -6.12 8.07
N VAL A 155 4.20 -6.81 7.86
CA VAL A 155 4.96 -7.49 8.93
C VAL A 155 6.35 -6.86 8.97
N GLN A 156 6.63 -6.12 10.05
CA GLN A 156 7.78 -5.22 10.16
C GLN A 156 8.64 -5.52 11.39
N GLY A 157 9.90 -5.11 11.37
CA GLY A 157 10.88 -5.34 12.44
C GLY A 157 11.88 -6.46 12.13
N PRO A 158 13.00 -6.56 12.86
CA PRO A 158 14.07 -7.53 12.56
C PRO A 158 13.61 -9.00 12.62
N LYS A 159 12.61 -9.33 13.44
CA LYS A 159 12.07 -10.70 13.54
C LYS A 159 11.00 -11.02 12.48
N SER A 160 10.70 -10.09 11.58
CA SER A 160 9.72 -10.29 10.49
C SER A 160 10.11 -11.43 9.55
N PHE A 161 11.39 -11.54 9.19
CA PHE A 161 11.87 -12.60 8.30
C PHE A 161 11.60 -14.00 8.85
N ASP A 162 11.88 -14.22 10.13
CA ASP A 162 11.67 -15.52 10.78
C ASP A 162 10.19 -15.85 10.96
N LEU A 163 9.37 -14.84 11.29
CA LEU A 163 7.92 -15.00 11.34
C LEU A 163 7.35 -15.38 9.95
N MET A 164 7.77 -14.68 8.90
CA MET A 164 7.31 -14.93 7.55
C MET A 164 7.79 -16.29 7.03
N GLU A 165 9.03 -16.70 7.33
CA GLU A 165 9.51 -18.05 7.00
C GLU A 165 8.69 -19.13 7.74
N LYS A 166 8.33 -18.90 9.00
CA LYS A 166 7.50 -19.86 9.74
C LYS A 166 6.13 -20.08 9.09
N VAL A 167 5.56 -19.04 8.47
CA VAL A 167 4.24 -19.08 7.83
C VAL A 167 4.31 -19.60 6.39
N PHE A 168 5.27 -19.14 5.59
CA PHE A 168 5.33 -19.40 4.16
C PHE A 168 6.46 -20.37 3.74
N GLY A 169 7.29 -20.79 4.68
CA GLY A 169 8.48 -21.61 4.42
C GLY A 169 9.66 -20.81 3.85
N LYS A 170 10.73 -21.53 3.49
CA LYS A 170 12.01 -20.95 3.04
C LYS A 170 11.91 -20.06 1.80
N ILE A 171 10.89 -20.26 0.96
CA ILE A 171 10.70 -19.51 -0.29
C ILE A 171 10.64 -18.00 -0.07
N ILE A 172 10.09 -17.54 1.07
CA ILE A 172 9.99 -16.10 1.35
C ILE A 172 11.35 -15.45 1.61
N LYS A 173 12.36 -16.21 2.06
CA LYS A 173 13.73 -15.70 2.27
C LYS A 173 14.46 -15.43 0.95
N GLU A 174 13.98 -15.97 -0.16
CA GLU A 174 14.52 -15.68 -1.49
C GLU A 174 13.99 -14.35 -2.05
N LEU A 175 12.94 -13.77 -1.45
CA LEU A 175 12.36 -12.50 -1.87
C LEU A 175 13.35 -11.36 -1.60
N LYS A 176 13.93 -10.82 -2.67
CA LYS A 176 14.80 -9.65 -2.59
C LYS A 176 13.98 -8.41 -2.24
N PHE A 177 14.61 -7.44 -1.57
CA PHE A 177 14.01 -6.13 -1.31
C PHE A 177 13.41 -5.51 -2.58
N LEU A 178 12.20 -4.92 -2.44
CA LEU A 178 11.35 -4.43 -3.54
C LEU A 178 11.07 -5.49 -4.63
N GLY A 179 11.09 -6.76 -4.25
CA GLY A 179 10.57 -7.86 -5.04
C GLY A 179 9.12 -8.15 -4.65
N LEU A 180 8.40 -8.77 -5.58
CA LEU A 180 7.04 -9.25 -5.39
C LEU A 180 7.00 -10.73 -5.80
N VAL A 181 6.29 -11.53 -4.99
CA VAL A 181 5.99 -12.93 -5.27
C VAL A 181 4.55 -13.22 -4.88
N ILE A 182 3.89 -14.12 -5.60
CA ILE A 182 2.54 -14.60 -5.27
C ILE A 182 2.71 -15.92 -4.51
N LEU A 183 2.20 -15.96 -3.28
CA LEU A 183 2.21 -17.14 -2.43
C LEU A 183 0.79 -17.46 -1.99
N THR A 184 0.49 -18.75 -1.84
CA THR A 184 -0.79 -19.21 -1.28
C THR A 184 -0.58 -19.55 0.18
N LEU A 185 -1.30 -18.85 1.06
CA LEU A 185 -1.44 -19.30 2.45
C LEU A 185 -2.43 -20.47 2.44
N LYS A 186 -1.95 -21.69 2.71
CA LYS A 186 -2.84 -22.83 2.93
C LYS A 186 -3.49 -22.67 4.31
N ASP A 187 -4.75 -23.07 4.43
CA ASP A 187 -5.45 -23.07 5.72
C ASP A 187 -4.61 -23.83 6.74
N HIS A 188 -4.05 -23.10 7.70
CA HIS A 188 -3.59 -23.70 8.93
C HIS A 188 -4.84 -23.89 9.78
N ASN A 189 -5.22 -25.14 10.04
CA ASN A 189 -6.03 -25.48 11.21
C ASN A 189 -5.25 -25.01 12.44
N ILE A 190 -5.48 -23.77 12.86
CA ILE A 190 -5.05 -23.25 14.17
C ILE A 190 -6.21 -23.46 15.13
#